data_AF-A0A1H5XTG2-F1
#
_entry.id   AF-A0A1H5XTG2-F1
#
_cell.length_a   1.000
_cell.length_b   1.000
_cell.length_c   1.000
_cell.angle_alpha   90.00
_cell.angle_beta   90.00
_cell.angle_gamma   90.00
#
_symmetry.space_group_name_H-M   'P 1'
#
loop_
_entity.id
_entity.type
_entity.pdbx_description
1 polymer ?
#
loop_
_entity_poly.entity_id
_entity_poly.type
_entity_poly.pdbx_seq_one_letter_code
_entity_poly.pdbx_strand_id
1 'polypeptide(L)'
;MNKKSGTSKDAADKLVRGIKRKTRKQYSAEEKIRIVLAGLRGEESIAALWRREGIAESLYYSWSKEFLEAGKNRLAGDTARQATAPEVKELWSEALALKEVVAELTLENRLLKKTYGPSRLQEVSVGADCGLQKRIRHVGQLAAAKMEIRALCSS
;
A
#
# COMPACT_ATOMS: atom_id res chain seq x y z
N MET A 1 -39.95 34.55 -37.76
CA MET A 1 -39.73 33.10 -37.95
C MET A 1 -38.47 32.69 -37.18
N ASN A 2 -38.57 32.10 -35.99
CA ASN A 2 -37.39 31.76 -35.17
C ASN A 2 -37.22 30.23 -35.11
N LYS A 3 -36.14 29.73 -35.73
CA LYS A 3 -35.86 28.28 -35.84
C LYS A 3 -35.32 27.76 -34.50
N LYS A 4 -35.95 26.69 -34.00
CA LYS A 4 -35.68 25.97 -32.75
C LYS A 4 -34.20 25.58 -32.62
N SER A 5 -33.47 26.22 -31.71
CA SER A 5 -32.11 25.86 -31.29
C SER A 5 -32.07 24.78 -30.18
N GLY A 6 -33.23 24.31 -29.70
CA GLY A 6 -33.32 23.39 -28.55
C GLY A 6 -32.92 21.94 -28.82
N THR A 7 -33.06 21.43 -30.06
CA THR A 7 -32.86 19.99 -30.34
C THR A 7 -31.39 19.55 -30.25
N SER A 8 -30.44 20.43 -30.59
CA SER A 8 -29.00 20.12 -30.57
C SER A 8 -28.44 20.05 -29.14
N LYS A 9 -28.88 20.98 -28.27
CA LYS A 9 -28.44 21.04 -26.87
C LYS A 9 -28.98 19.85 -26.06
N ASP A 10 -30.24 19.50 -26.25
CA ASP A 10 -30.86 18.34 -25.60
C ASP A 10 -30.23 17.00 -26.02
N ALA A 11 -29.80 16.88 -27.28
CA ALA A 11 -29.08 15.71 -27.78
C ALA A 11 -27.68 15.60 -27.15
N ALA A 12 -26.94 16.70 -27.08
CA ALA A 12 -25.64 16.76 -26.43
C ALA A 12 -25.74 16.43 -24.93
N ASP A 13 -26.73 16.97 -24.21
CA ASP A 13 -26.92 16.72 -22.78
C ASP A 13 -27.34 15.27 -22.47
N LYS A 14 -28.08 14.63 -23.38
CA LYS A 14 -28.38 13.19 -23.29
C LYS A 14 -27.12 12.34 -23.51
N LEU A 15 -26.27 12.70 -24.48
CA LEU A 15 -24.99 12.02 -24.72
C LEU A 15 -24.06 12.15 -23.51
N VAL A 16 -23.90 13.35 -22.95
CA VAL A 16 -23.05 13.61 -21.77
C VAL A 16 -23.55 12.82 -20.55
N ARG A 17 -24.87 12.76 -20.32
CA ARG A 17 -25.45 11.90 -19.26
C ARG A 17 -25.18 10.42 -19.50
N GLY A 18 -25.27 9.95 -20.76
CA GLY A 18 -24.92 8.59 -21.13
C GLY A 18 -23.45 8.26 -20.84
N ILE A 19 -22.54 9.18 -21.18
CA ILE A 19 -21.11 9.05 -20.90
C ILE A 19 -20.88 9.01 -19.39
N LYS A 20 -21.43 9.96 -18.63
CA LYS A 20 -21.32 10.02 -17.15
C LYS A 20 -21.84 8.75 -16.47
N ARG A 21 -22.95 8.19 -16.97
CA ARG A 21 -23.52 6.95 -16.41
C ARG A 21 -22.63 5.74 -16.70
N LYS A 22 -22.05 5.66 -17.90
CA LYS A 22 -21.09 4.60 -18.28
C LYS A 22 -19.77 4.71 -17.53
N THR A 23 -19.26 5.92 -17.31
CA THR A 23 -18.02 6.15 -16.53
C THR A 23 -18.19 5.92 -15.04
N ARG A 24 -19.43 5.90 -14.51
CA ARG A 24 -19.74 5.51 -13.12
C ARG A 24 -20.02 4.01 -12.96
N LYS A 25 -20.00 3.20 -14.04
CA LYS A 25 -20.16 1.75 -13.91
C LYS A 25 -18.99 1.22 -13.08
N GLN A 26 -19.31 0.61 -11.95
CA GLN A 26 -18.34 -0.11 -11.13
C GLN A 26 -18.14 -1.50 -11.74
N TYR A 27 -16.89 -1.88 -11.97
CA TYR A 27 -16.52 -3.19 -12.49
C TYR A 27 -15.95 -4.00 -11.33
N SER A 28 -16.45 -5.22 -11.13
CA SER A 28 -15.86 -6.14 -10.16
C SER A 28 -14.47 -6.59 -10.61
N ALA A 29 -13.68 -7.15 -9.71
CA ALA A 29 -12.36 -7.68 -10.05
C ALA A 29 -12.47 -8.78 -11.12
N GLU A 30 -13.45 -9.65 -11.00
CA GLU A 30 -13.73 -10.76 -11.93
C GLU A 30 -14.12 -10.25 -13.31
N GLU A 31 -14.95 -9.20 -13.38
CA GLU A 31 -15.36 -8.59 -14.66
C GLU A 31 -14.14 -7.98 -15.37
N LYS A 32 -13.30 -7.23 -14.63
CA LYS A 32 -12.04 -6.68 -15.16
C LYS A 32 -11.12 -7.77 -15.68
N ILE A 33 -10.93 -8.86 -14.93
CA ILE A 33 -10.09 -9.99 -15.33
C ILE A 33 -10.63 -10.64 -16.61
N ARG A 34 -11.94 -10.91 -16.69
CA ARG A 34 -12.59 -11.48 -17.88
C ARG A 34 -12.31 -10.63 -19.13
N ILE A 35 -12.47 -9.32 -19.01
CA ILE A 35 -12.29 -8.37 -20.12
C ILE A 35 -10.82 -8.30 -20.55
N VAL A 36 -9.88 -8.22 -19.60
CA VAL A 36 -8.44 -8.18 -19.90
C VAL A 36 -8.01 -9.46 -20.62
N LEU A 37 -8.46 -10.63 -20.14
CA LEU A 37 -8.13 -11.92 -20.77
C LEU A 37 -8.73 -12.05 -22.17
N ALA A 38 -9.96 -11.56 -22.40
CA ALA A 38 -10.56 -11.54 -23.73
C ALA A 38 -9.75 -10.68 -24.72
N GLY A 39 -9.26 -9.51 -24.27
CA GLY A 39 -8.41 -8.65 -25.08
C GLY A 39 -7.03 -9.24 -25.38
N LEU A 40 -6.43 -9.97 -24.43
CA LEU A 40 -5.14 -10.66 -24.62
C LEU A 40 -5.26 -11.89 -25.54
N ARG A 41 -6.43 -12.54 -25.56
CA ARG A 41 -6.68 -13.71 -26.42
C ARG A 41 -6.71 -13.36 -27.91
N GLY A 42 -7.01 -12.10 -28.25
CA GLY A 42 -6.96 -11.60 -29.63
C GLY A 42 -8.08 -12.09 -30.56
N GLU A 43 -9.10 -12.79 -30.02
CA GLU A 43 -10.24 -13.29 -30.81
C GLU A 43 -11.15 -12.18 -31.33
N GLU A 44 -11.22 -11.06 -30.60
CA GLU A 44 -11.91 -9.85 -31.01
C GLU A 44 -10.93 -8.69 -30.98
N SER A 45 -11.03 -7.77 -31.95
CA SER A 45 -10.26 -6.53 -31.85
C SER A 45 -10.61 -5.82 -30.56
N ILE A 46 -9.63 -5.19 -29.90
CA ILE A 46 -9.85 -4.35 -28.70
C ILE A 46 -10.97 -3.33 -28.99
N ALA A 47 -11.02 -2.88 -30.25
CA ALA A 47 -12.03 -1.99 -30.81
C ALA A 47 -13.46 -2.59 -30.91
N ALA A 48 -13.62 -3.90 -30.98
CA ALA A 48 -14.91 -4.59 -30.93
C ALA A 48 -15.34 -4.87 -29.49
N LEU A 49 -14.39 -5.28 -28.63
CA LEU A 49 -14.63 -5.66 -27.24
C LEU A 49 -15.25 -4.53 -26.41
N TRP A 50 -14.69 -3.33 -26.47
CA TRP A 50 -15.20 -2.17 -25.72
C TRP A 50 -16.53 -1.59 -26.25
N ARG A 51 -16.91 -1.82 -27.52
CA ARG A 51 -18.21 -1.42 -28.09
C ARG A 51 -19.32 -2.28 -27.49
N ARG A 52 -19.05 -3.57 -27.29
CA ARG A 52 -19.96 -4.52 -26.64
C ARG A 52 -20.07 -4.26 -25.14
N GLU A 53 -18.93 -4.11 -24.47
CA GLU A 53 -18.88 -4.00 -23.00
C GLU A 53 -19.15 -2.56 -22.51
N GLY A 54 -19.10 -1.56 -23.39
CA GLY A 54 -19.38 -0.15 -23.09
C GLY A 54 -18.28 0.56 -22.32
N ILE A 55 -17.02 0.15 -22.50
CA ILE A 55 -15.84 0.58 -21.75
C ILE A 55 -15.05 1.62 -22.56
N ALA A 56 -14.34 2.53 -21.89
CA ALA A 56 -13.39 3.42 -22.55
C ALA A 56 -12.02 2.73 -22.76
N GLU A 57 -11.30 3.06 -23.84
CA GLU A 57 -10.00 2.43 -24.18
C GLU A 57 -9.02 2.58 -23.02
N SER A 58 -8.99 3.77 -22.45
CA SER A 58 -8.08 4.14 -21.37
C SER A 58 -8.22 3.21 -20.17
N LEU A 59 -9.43 2.75 -19.85
CA LEU A 59 -9.68 1.82 -18.76
C LEU A 59 -9.09 0.43 -19.07
N TYR A 60 -9.29 -0.07 -20.28
CA TYR A 60 -8.72 -1.35 -20.70
C TYR A 60 -7.20 -1.36 -20.62
N TYR A 61 -6.54 -0.31 -21.13
CA TYR A 61 -5.08 -0.24 -21.05
C TYR A 61 -4.58 -0.08 -19.62
N SER A 62 -5.29 0.66 -18.76
CA SER A 62 -4.92 0.71 -17.34
C SER A 62 -5.02 -0.66 -16.67
N TRP A 63 -6.11 -1.38 -16.88
CA TRP A 63 -6.32 -2.69 -16.23
C TRP A 63 -5.41 -3.77 -16.80
N SER A 64 -5.18 -3.79 -18.11
CA SER A 64 -4.25 -4.76 -18.71
C SER A 64 -2.82 -4.54 -18.25
N LYS A 65 -2.39 -3.27 -18.14
CA LYS A 65 -1.09 -2.92 -17.57
C LYS A 65 -0.98 -3.36 -16.11
N GLU A 66 -1.93 -3.01 -15.26
CA GLU A 66 -1.93 -3.39 -13.84
C GLU A 66 -1.95 -4.91 -13.65
N PHE A 67 -2.74 -5.63 -14.46
CA PHE A 67 -2.82 -7.09 -14.42
C PHE A 67 -1.50 -7.76 -14.81
N LEU A 68 -0.85 -7.28 -15.88
CA LEU A 68 0.43 -7.83 -16.35
C LEU A 68 1.58 -7.48 -15.41
N GLU A 69 1.63 -6.26 -14.89
CA GLU A 69 2.63 -5.85 -13.90
C GLU A 69 2.48 -6.64 -12.59
N ALA A 70 1.26 -6.85 -12.11
CA ALA A 70 1.00 -7.70 -10.94
C ALA A 70 1.42 -9.16 -11.20
N GLY A 71 1.13 -9.70 -12.39
CA GLY A 71 1.57 -11.03 -12.80
C GLY A 71 3.09 -11.15 -12.86
N LYS A 72 3.76 -10.16 -13.47
CA LYS A 72 5.21 -10.08 -13.57
C LYS A 72 5.87 -9.99 -12.19
N ASN A 73 5.38 -9.13 -11.30
CA ASN A 73 5.94 -8.97 -9.96
C ASN A 73 5.80 -10.25 -9.12
N ARG A 74 4.68 -10.98 -9.29
CA ARG A 74 4.50 -12.29 -8.65
C ARG A 74 5.47 -13.34 -9.19
N LEU A 75 5.68 -13.37 -10.51
CA LEU A 75 6.60 -14.32 -11.14
C LEU A 75 8.08 -13.98 -10.89
N ALA A 76 8.40 -12.69 -10.80
CA ALA A 76 9.73 -12.18 -10.46
C ALA A 76 10.09 -12.39 -8.99
N GLY A 77 9.13 -12.80 -8.15
CA GLY A 77 9.36 -12.99 -6.72
C GLY A 77 9.43 -11.68 -5.92
N ASP A 78 9.16 -10.53 -6.53
CA ASP A 78 9.14 -9.18 -5.91
C ASP A 78 7.94 -8.94 -4.99
N THR A 79 7.23 -10.00 -4.62
CA THR A 79 6.40 -9.93 -3.44
C THR A 79 7.36 -9.98 -2.28
N ALA A 80 7.57 -8.83 -1.60
CA ALA A 80 7.90 -8.85 -0.19
C ALA A 80 7.00 -9.90 0.44
N ARG A 81 7.55 -11.12 0.66
CA ARG A 81 6.83 -12.20 1.29
C ARG A 81 6.27 -11.54 2.54
N GLN A 82 4.95 -11.48 2.68
CA GLN A 82 4.40 -11.22 4.00
C GLN A 82 5.09 -12.24 4.88
N ALA A 83 5.95 -11.75 5.77
CA ALA A 83 6.93 -12.56 6.47
C ALA A 83 6.24 -13.84 6.91
N THR A 84 6.72 -14.96 6.38
CA THR A 84 6.08 -16.26 6.60
C THR A 84 5.98 -16.43 8.12
N ALA A 85 4.85 -16.91 8.66
CA ALA A 85 4.68 -17.08 10.12
C ALA A 85 5.91 -17.61 10.88
N PRO A 86 6.73 -18.56 10.35
CA PRO A 86 8.00 -18.93 10.98
C PRO A 86 9.06 -17.82 11.04
N GLU A 87 9.23 -17.05 9.98
CA GLU A 87 10.21 -15.95 9.88
C GLU A 87 9.83 -14.79 10.80
N VAL A 88 8.52 -14.50 10.92
CA VAL A 88 8.03 -13.58 11.96
C VAL A 88 8.38 -14.14 13.33
N LYS A 89 8.08 -15.41 13.60
CA LYS A 89 8.36 -16.01 14.90
C LYS A 89 9.86 -15.96 15.26
N GLU A 90 10.75 -16.22 14.31
CA GLU A 90 12.20 -16.10 14.48
C GLU A 90 12.61 -14.65 14.78
N LEU A 91 12.15 -13.68 13.98
CA LEU A 91 12.43 -12.26 14.21
C LEU A 91 11.92 -11.76 15.58
N TRP A 92 10.78 -12.28 16.06
CA TRP A 92 10.27 -11.95 17.39
C TRP A 92 11.12 -12.59 18.50
N SER A 93 11.61 -13.81 18.30
CA SER A 93 12.53 -14.48 19.23
C SER A 93 13.87 -13.74 19.31
N GLU A 94 14.42 -13.34 18.16
CA GLU A 94 15.65 -12.54 18.10
C GLU A 94 15.46 -11.17 18.76
N ALA A 95 14.35 -10.49 18.49
CA ALA A 95 14.03 -9.22 19.13
C ALA A 95 13.84 -9.34 20.65
N LEU A 96 13.39 -10.49 21.14
CA LEU A 96 13.29 -10.76 22.58
C LEU A 96 14.68 -10.98 23.19
N ALA A 97 15.50 -11.85 22.60
CA ALA A 97 16.87 -12.10 23.05
C ALA A 97 17.72 -10.81 23.08
N LEU A 98 17.60 -9.97 22.04
CA LEU A 98 18.28 -8.68 22.00
C LEU A 98 17.82 -7.74 23.12
N LYS A 99 16.54 -7.74 23.49
CA LYS A 99 16.03 -6.92 24.61
C LYS A 99 16.58 -7.38 25.95
N GLU A 100 16.71 -8.69 26.16
CA GLU A 100 17.28 -9.26 27.39
C GLU A 100 18.75 -8.85 27.54
N VAL A 101 19.55 -9.03 26.50
CA VAL A 101 20.98 -8.64 26.50
C VAL A 101 21.14 -7.13 26.72
N VAL A 102 20.30 -6.30 26.08
CA VAL A 102 20.32 -4.84 26.30
C VAL A 102 19.96 -4.48 27.74
N ALA A 103 18.98 -5.17 28.34
CA ALA A 103 18.58 -4.93 29.73
C ALA A 103 19.71 -5.32 30.70
N GLU A 104 20.36 -6.46 30.48
CA GLU A 104 21.50 -6.93 31.27
C GLU A 104 22.67 -5.94 31.19
N LEU A 105 23.08 -5.56 29.97
CA LEU A 105 24.14 -4.57 29.74
C LEU A 105 23.78 -3.20 30.34
N THR A 106 22.51 -2.82 30.36
CA THR A 106 22.04 -1.57 30.98
C THR A 106 22.16 -1.62 32.51
N LEU A 107 21.82 -2.76 33.13
CA LEU A 107 21.98 -2.97 34.57
C LEU A 107 23.46 -3.00 34.95
N GLU A 108 24.30 -3.70 34.19
CA GLU A 108 25.74 -3.73 34.40
C GLU A 108 26.34 -2.32 34.28
N ASN A 109 25.97 -1.55 33.25
CA ASN A 109 26.38 -0.15 33.12
C ASN A 109 25.94 0.70 34.32
N ARG A 110 24.75 0.48 34.87
CA ARG A 110 24.29 1.20 36.08
C ARG A 110 25.11 0.81 37.31
N LEU A 111 25.42 -0.47 37.48
CA LEU A 111 26.23 -0.97 38.59
C LEU A 111 27.65 -0.42 38.51
N LEU A 112 28.29 -0.50 37.33
CA LEU A 112 29.61 0.07 37.08
C LEU A 112 29.63 1.59 37.32
N LYS A 113 28.61 2.33 36.86
CA LYS A 113 28.49 3.77 37.15
C LYS A 113 28.30 4.05 38.65
N LYS A 114 27.70 3.13 39.41
CA LYS A 114 27.49 3.26 40.86
C LYS A 114 28.73 2.88 41.68
N THR A 115 29.52 1.90 41.23
CA THR A 115 30.74 1.45 41.91
C THR A 115 31.95 2.33 41.61
N TYR A 116 32.06 2.87 40.39
CA TYR A 116 33.21 3.69 39.98
C TYR A 116 33.00 5.21 40.09
N GLY A 117 31.87 5.66 40.65
CA GLY A 117 31.56 7.08 40.90
C GLY A 117 31.51 7.96 39.64
N PRO A 118 31.06 9.22 39.71
CA PRO A 118 30.93 10.09 38.54
C PRO A 118 32.32 10.61 38.10
N SER A 119 33.15 9.71 37.59
CA SER A 119 34.42 10.04 36.96
C SER A 119 34.15 10.55 35.56
N ARG A 120 33.89 11.87 35.44
CA ARG A 120 34.25 12.73 34.30
C ARG A 120 34.09 12.13 32.88
N LEU A 121 32.99 11.41 32.64
CA LEU A 121 32.55 10.98 31.29
C LEU A 121 31.10 11.41 31.02
N GLN A 122 30.69 12.52 31.63
CA GLN A 122 29.49 13.26 31.25
C GLN A 122 29.88 14.29 30.19
N GLU A 123 30.01 13.86 28.94
CA GLU A 123 29.78 14.77 27.80
C GLU A 123 29.39 14.00 26.53
N VAL A 124 29.68 12.69 26.42
CA VAL A 124 29.39 11.93 25.19
C VAL A 124 28.12 11.06 25.24
N SER A 125 27.63 10.66 26.42
CA SER A 125 26.56 9.63 26.51
C SER A 125 25.12 10.15 26.59
N VAL A 126 24.88 11.35 27.13
CA VAL A 126 23.50 11.87 27.33
C VAL A 126 22.82 12.22 26.00
N GLY A 127 23.58 12.58 24.96
CA GLY A 127 23.06 12.84 23.62
C GLY A 127 22.64 11.58 22.86
N ALA A 128 23.38 10.48 23.03
CA ALA A 128 23.12 9.23 22.33
C ALA A 128 21.91 8.47 22.90
N ASP A 129 21.79 8.39 24.23
CA ASP A 129 20.66 7.71 24.89
C ASP A 129 19.33 8.46 24.66
N CYS A 130 19.32 9.79 24.69
CA CYS A 130 18.13 10.58 24.36
C CYS A 130 17.70 10.40 22.89
N GLY A 131 18.67 10.32 21.97
CA GLY A 131 18.42 10.08 20.55
C GLY A 131 17.85 8.69 20.28
N LEU A 132 18.44 7.65 20.86
CA LEU A 132 17.96 6.27 20.71
C LEU A 132 16.57 6.10 21.33
N GLN A 133 16.34 6.65 22.52
CA GLN A 133 15.07 6.53 23.22
C GLN A 133 13.95 7.34 22.53
N LYS A 134 14.27 8.48 21.91
CA LYS A 134 13.35 9.20 21.01
C LYS A 134 13.05 8.40 19.74
N ARG A 135 14.05 7.77 19.11
CA ARG A 135 13.84 6.94 17.90
C ARG A 135 13.00 5.71 18.22
N ILE A 136 13.27 5.01 19.33
CA ILE A 136 12.49 3.85 19.78
C ILE A 136 11.04 4.26 20.07
N ARG A 137 10.82 5.39 20.77
CA ARG A 137 9.47 5.91 21.03
C ARG A 137 8.74 6.27 19.73
N HIS A 138 9.44 6.91 18.78
CA HIS A 138 8.85 7.31 17.50
C HIS A 138 8.51 6.09 16.62
N VAL A 139 9.38 5.08 16.57
CA VAL A 139 9.11 3.81 15.87
C VAL A 139 7.93 3.08 16.52
N GLY A 140 7.82 3.08 17.85
CA GLY A 140 6.66 2.55 18.57
C GLY A 140 5.35 3.29 18.25
N GLN A 141 5.39 4.62 18.17
CA GLN A 141 4.23 5.43 17.76
C GLN A 141 3.83 5.18 16.30
N LEU A 142 4.80 5.05 15.39
CA LEU A 142 4.54 4.72 13.98
C LEU A 142 3.93 3.33 13.82
N ALA A 143 4.38 2.34 14.61
CA ALA A 143 3.81 1.00 14.60
C ALA A 143 2.35 1.00 15.11
N ALA A 144 2.06 1.74 16.18
CA ALA A 144 0.70 1.89 16.71
C ALA A 144 -0.24 2.57 15.70
N ALA A 145 0.19 3.68 15.09
CA ALA A 145 -0.58 4.38 14.07
C ALA A 145 -0.86 3.49 12.83
N LYS A 146 0.12 2.67 12.43
CA LYS A 146 -0.04 1.73 11.31
C LYS A 146 -1.05 0.62 11.62
N MET A 147 -1.14 0.18 12.88
CA MET A 147 -2.14 -0.78 13.33
C MET A 147 -3.54 -0.17 13.38
N GLU A 148 -3.68 1.07 13.83
CA GLU A 148 -4.96 1.80 13.83
C GLU A 148 -5.48 2.04 12.41
N ILE A 149 -4.61 2.47 11.48
CA ILE A 149 -4.99 2.65 10.07
C ILE A 149 -5.45 1.31 9.46
N ARG A 150 -4.77 0.20 9.78
CA ARG A 150 -5.17 -1.13 9.31
C ARG A 150 -6.53 -1.56 9.86
N ALA A 151 -6.83 -1.24 11.13
CA ALA A 151 -8.13 -1.52 11.73
C ALA A 151 -9.26 -0.69 11.10
N LEU A 152 -9.00 0.58 10.81
CA LEU A 152 -9.95 1.48 10.14
C LEU A 152 -10.23 1.10 8.68
N CYS A 153 -9.24 0.59 7.95
CA CYS A 153 -9.43 0.11 6.57
C CYS A 153 -10.08 -1.29 6.47
N SER A 154 -10.27 -1.98 7.59
CA SER A 154 -10.92 -3.31 7.65
C SER A 154 -12.37 -3.25 8.15
N SER A 155 -12.90 -2.05 8.41
CA SER A 155 -14.32 -1.76 8.70
C SER A 155 -14.98 -1.09 7.48
#